data_AF-K6YPF1-F1
#
_entry.id   AF-K6YPF1-F1
#
_cell.length_a   1.000
_cell.length_b   1.000
_cell.length_c   1.000
_cell.angle_alpha   90.00
_cell.angle_beta   90.00
_cell.angle_gamma   90.00
#
_symmetry.space_group_name_H-M   'P 1'
#
loop_
_entity.id
_entity.type
_entity.pdbx_description
1 polymer ?
#
loop_
_entity_poly.entity_id
_entity_poly.type
_entity_poly.pdbx_seq_one_letter_code
_entity_poly.pdbx_strand_id
1 'polypeptide(L)' 'MTGKRFLTFLAHRGIPASCFAQRLGCRLSSIKKLQSCDKVPRHYINMLISEFGVYLTGRDLVLLEGA' A
#
# COMPACT_ATOMS: atom_id res chain seq x y z
N MET A 1 -5.19 8.34 -3.13
CA MET A 1 -4.49 7.83 -4.34
C MET A 1 -5.26 6.68 -4.95
N THR A 2 -5.15 6.45 -6.26
CA THR A 2 -5.75 5.28 -6.91
C THR A 2 -5.03 3.99 -6.51
N GLY A 3 -5.72 2.86 -6.57
CA GLY A 3 -5.09 1.61 -6.15
C GLY A 3 -4.06 1.06 -7.13
N LYS A 4 -4.15 1.39 -8.42
CA LYS A 4 -3.04 1.18 -9.36
C LYS A 4 -1.78 1.91 -8.90
N ARG A 5 -1.89 3.20 -8.53
CA ARG A 5 -0.76 3.99 -8.02
C ARG A 5 -0.21 3.43 -6.72
N PHE A 6 -1.08 2.98 -5.81
CA PHE A 6 -0.66 2.35 -4.56
C PHE A 6 0.14 1.05 -4.79
N LEU A 7 -0.33 0.16 -5.66
CA LEU A 7 0.40 -1.09 -5.95
C LEU A 7 1.73 -0.82 -6.66
N THR A 8 1.77 0.15 -7.56
CA THR A 8 3.04 0.61 -8.16
C THR A 8 3.97 1.20 -7.10
N PHE A 9 3.44 1.99 -6.17
CA PHE A 9 4.22 2.55 -5.06
C PHE A 9 4.87 1.45 -4.20
N LEU A 10 4.10 0.42 -3.82
CA LEU A 10 4.63 -0.73 -3.07
C LEU A 10 5.81 -1.38 -3.81
N ALA A 11 5.65 -1.65 -5.10
CA ALA A 11 6.70 -2.25 -5.92
C ALA A 11 7.96 -1.38 -6.01
N HIS A 12 7.82 -0.06 -6.17
CA HIS A 12 8.95 0.87 -6.20
C HIS A 12 9.70 0.93 -4.87
N ARG A 13 9.02 0.68 -3.75
CA ARG A 13 9.63 0.60 -2.41
C ARG A 13 10.16 -0.79 -2.07
N GLY A 14 10.16 -1.72 -3.03
CA GLY A 14 10.63 -3.08 -2.81
C GLY A 14 9.70 -3.89 -1.89
N ILE A 15 8.42 -3.54 -1.83
CA ILE A 15 7.39 -4.23 -1.05
C ILE A 15 6.50 -5.00 -2.04
N PRO A 16 6.71 -6.31 -2.26
CA PRO A 16 5.83 -7.10 -3.11
C PRO A 16 4.41 -7.14 -2.55
N ALA A 17 3.40 -7.11 -3.42
CA ALA A 17 2.00 -7.21 -3.01
C ALA A 17 1.69 -8.50 -2.21
N SER A 18 2.44 -9.59 -2.46
CA SER A 18 2.36 -10.83 -1.68
C SER A 18 2.88 -10.66 -0.26
N CYS A 19 4.00 -9.96 -0.08
CA CYS A 19 4.55 -9.63 1.23
C CYS A 19 3.58 -8.72 2.01
N PHE A 20 3.04 -7.70 1.35
CA PHE A 20 2.03 -6.81 1.92
C PHE A 20 0.78 -7.60 2.38
N ALA A 21 0.25 -8.47 1.51
CA ALA A 21 -0.89 -9.33 1.83
C ALA A 21 -0.62 -10.27 3.02
N GLN A 22 0.57 -10.90 3.05
CA GLN A 22 0.99 -11.78 4.14
C GLN A 22 1.03 -11.02 5.47
N ARG A 23 1.57 -9.80 5.47
CA ARG A 23 1.68 -8.96 6.67
C ARG A 23 0.32 -8.51 7.20
N LEU A 24 -0.63 -8.25 6.30
CA LEU A 24 -2.03 -7.96 6.63
C LEU A 24 -2.85 -9.19 7.03
N GLY A 25 -2.29 -10.41 6.93
CA GLY A 25 -3.04 -11.64 7.13
C GLY A 25 -4.18 -11.85 6.11
N CYS A 26 -4.07 -11.27 4.90
CA CYS A 26 -5.10 -11.32 3.88
C CYS A 26 -4.64 -12.05 2.62
N ARG A 27 -5.59 -12.44 1.76
CA ARG A 27 -5.28 -13.11 0.49
C ARG A 27 -4.67 -12.10 -0.49
N LEU A 28 -3.66 -12.53 -1.26
CA LEU A 28 -3.08 -11.72 -2.35
C LEU A 28 -4.15 -11.22 -3.34
N SER A 29 -5.21 -12.00 -3.59
CA SER A 29 -6.32 -11.58 -4.43
C SER A 29 -7.06 -10.35 -3.88
N SER A 30 -7.15 -10.17 -2.57
CA SER A 30 -7.73 -8.98 -1.94
C SER A 30 -6.90 -7.73 -2.21
N ILE A 31 -5.56 -7.84 -2.13
CA ILE A 31 -4.66 -6.74 -2.47
C ILE A 31 -4.71 -6.43 -3.97
N LYS A 32 -4.77 -7.44 -4.84
CA LYS A 32 -4.88 -7.22 -6.30
C LYS A 32 -6.18 -6.51 -6.69
N LYS A 33 -7.28 -6.71 -5.97
CA LYS A 33 -8.54 -5.99 -6.21
C LYS A 33 -8.41 -4.47 -6.04
N LEU A 34 -7.44 -4.00 -5.25
CA LEU A 34 -7.16 -2.57 -5.12
C LEU A 34 -6.83 -1.93 -6.46
N GLN A 35 -6.30 -2.68 -7.44
CA GLN A 35 -5.97 -2.14 -8.76
C GLN A 35 -7.16 -1.45 -9.44
N SER A 36 -8.38 -1.92 -9.19
CA SER A 36 -9.63 -1.38 -9.75
C SER A 36 -10.25 -0.26 -8.90
N CYS A 37 -9.67 0.08 -7.76
CA CYS A 37 -10.19 1.14 -6.91
C CYS A 37 -9.71 2.52 -7.39
N ASP A 38 -10.67 3.42 -7.66
CA ASP A 38 -10.38 4.84 -7.92
C ASP A 38 -9.73 5.52 -6.72
N LYS A 39 -10.06 5.07 -5.50
CA LYS A 39 -9.41 5.49 -4.27
C LYS A 39 -9.11 4.30 -3.37
N VAL A 40 -7.86 4.20 -2.92
CA VAL A 40 -7.47 3.18 -1.93
C VAL A 40 -8.12 3.50 -0.58
N PRO A 41 -8.75 2.52 0.08
CA PRO A 41 -9.26 2.72 1.43
C PRO A 41 -8.13 3.09 2.40
N ARG A 42 -8.37 4.11 3.23
CA ARG A 42 -7.37 4.64 4.16
C ARG A 42 -6.82 3.58 5.12
N HIS A 43 -7.61 2.55 5.44
CA HIS A 43 -7.16 1.41 6.20
C HIS A 43 -5.88 0.76 5.62
N TYR A 44 -5.80 0.53 4.31
CA TYR A 44 -4.61 -0.06 3.68
C TYR A 44 -3.39 0.87 3.74
N ILE A 45 -3.61 2.17 3.68
CA ILE A 45 -2.55 3.18 3.82
C ILE A 45 -2.01 3.15 5.25
N ASN A 46 -2.88 3.15 6.26
CA ASN A 46 -2.49 3.09 7.66
C ASN A 46 -1.71 1.80 7.96
N MET A 47 -2.17 0.66 7.42
CA MET A 47 -1.47 -0.61 7.57
C MET A 47 -0.09 -0.59 6.89
N LEU A 48 0.04 0.05 5.73
CA LEU A 48 1.32 0.24 5.08
C LEU A 48 2.30 1.05 5.95
N ILE A 49 1.83 2.15 6.52
CA ILE A 49 2.66 3.00 7.39
C ILE A 49 3.04 2.25 8.67
N SER A 50 2.09 1.53 9.29
CA SER A 50 2.33 0.78 10.52
C SER A 50 3.33 -0.37 10.33
N GLU A 51 3.18 -1.15 9.27
CA GLU A 51 3.98 -2.38 9.08
C GLU A 51 5.28 -2.15 8.32
N PHE A 52 5.32 -1.14 7.45
CA PHE A 52 6.45 -0.88 6.56
C PHE A 52 7.03 0.52 6.71
N GLY A 53 6.62 1.29 7.72
CA GLY A 53 7.06 2.67 7.93
C GLY A 53 8.58 2.86 7.94
N VAL A 54 9.33 1.86 8.41
CA VAL A 54 10.80 1.85 8.40
C VAL A 54 11.43 1.88 6.99
N TYR A 55 10.67 1.46 5.97
CA TYR A 55 11.08 1.47 4.56
C TYR A 55 10.56 2.71 3.80
N LEU A 56 9.80 3.58 4.48
CA LEU A 56 9.20 4.78 3.91
C LEU A 56 10.03 6.01 4.28
N THR A 57 10.22 6.91 3.30
CA THR A 57 10.82 8.22 3.54
C THR A 57 9.77 9.23 4.01
N GLY A 58 10.18 10.33 4.63
CA GLY A 58 9.25 11.40 5.01
C GLY A 58 8.40 11.93 3.84
N ARG A 59 8.93 11.93 2.61
CA ARG A 59 8.17 12.30 1.39
C ARG A 59 7.10 11.28 1.03
N ASP A 60 7.34 10.00 1.32
CA ASP A 60 6.36 8.93 1.10
C ASP A 60 5.18 9.07 2.05
N LEU A 61 5.45 9.42 3.30
CA LEU A 61 4.41 9.65 4.30
C LEU A 61 3.51 10.82 3.89
N VAL A 62 4.07 11.93 3.42
CA VAL A 62 3.27 13.07 2.90
C VAL A 62 2.40 12.65 1.70
N LEU A 63 2.95 11.84 0.78
CA LEU A 63 2.21 11.32 -0.38
C LEU A 63 1.06 10.39 0.05
N LEU A 64 1.27 9.58 1.09
CA LEU A 64 0.30 8.62 1.63
C LEU A 64 -0.77 9.29 2.50
N GLU A 65 -0.43 10.34 3.25
CA GLU A 65 -1.38 11.06 4.11
C GLU A 65 -2.34 11.95 3.31
N GLY A 66 -1.89 12.49 2.18
CA GLY A 66 -2.69 13.27 1.23
C GLY A 66 -3.52 12.45 0.24
N ALA A 67 -3.50 11.12 0.34
CA ALA A 67 -4.15 10.17 -0.57
C ALA A 67 -5.58 9.80 -0.16
#